data_AF-A0A7K4AKW4-F1
#
_entry.id   AF-A0A7K4AKW4-F1
#
_cell.length_a   1.000
_cell.length_b   1.000
_cell.length_c   1.000
_cell.angle_alpha   90.00
_cell.angle_beta   90.00
_cell.angle_gamma   90.00
#
_symmetry.space_group_name_H-M   'P 1'
#
loop_
_entity.id
_entity.type
_entity.pdbx_description
1 polymer ?
#
loop_
_entity_poly.entity_id
_entity_poly.type
_entity_poly.pdbx_seq_one_letter_code
_entity_poly.pdbx_strand_id
1 'polypeptide(L)'
;MTKYFEILRRDGPARMGKLLLNRQISTPGVITPDDYLSAGSVYSYESLDEAIAIQEGLKGQKKLAILPYVPSALHSEPALELPAMDLDGPKGLLVHPFREKTPEGADVYLMGNAGSLKNPRDLVKAIIGVRDKTAPDSALYAPALATPANLALLVYLGIDLIDGTRMIADGLLGRYHTRDGVWSAKELAERDELFCLCPHCQKMREKETRQETDLLVAHNLQKLDEELLAVREAVRTQTIREYVERQMRVTPDQTAALRLLDAEHRYLERRTPVSRRSAFYANCAESLQRVEVTRFAERVLERYQAPQSDVLLLLPCSARKPYSTSRSHRLFAEAIGSARRYLHELILTSPLALVPRELEEAYPAASYDVPVTGRWDREERAWLAGCL
;
A
#
# COMPACT_ATOMS: atom_id res chain seq x y z
N MET A 1 23.75 2.33 2.40
CA MET A 1 22.88 3.26 1.68
C MET A 1 22.91 2.88 0.22
N THR A 2 21.74 2.77 -0.40
CA THR A 2 21.62 2.59 -1.85
C THR A 2 22.09 3.86 -2.56
N LYS A 3 22.57 3.74 -3.79
CA LYS A 3 23.11 4.89 -4.55
C LYS A 3 22.11 5.41 -5.58
N TYR A 4 21.17 4.56 -6.00
CA TYR A 4 20.32 4.85 -7.15
C TYR A 4 18.83 4.97 -6.80
N PHE A 5 18.43 4.74 -5.54
CA PHE A 5 17.04 4.94 -5.11
C PHE A 5 16.96 5.87 -3.90
N GLU A 6 16.18 6.94 -4.04
CA GLU A 6 15.93 7.91 -2.97
C GLU A 6 14.44 7.92 -2.60
N ILE A 7 14.13 7.93 -1.31
CA ILE A 7 12.75 8.07 -0.81
C ILE A 7 12.50 9.53 -0.44
N LEU A 8 11.48 10.12 -1.06
CA LEU A 8 11.13 11.53 -0.86
C LEU A 8 10.02 11.71 0.18
N ARG A 9 9.09 10.75 0.23
CA ARG A 9 7.92 10.79 1.13
C ARG A 9 7.29 9.43 1.29
N ARG A 10 6.49 9.29 2.35
CA ARG A 10 5.72 8.09 2.66
C ARG A 10 4.34 8.44 3.22
N ASP A 11 3.41 7.51 3.05
CA ASP A 11 2.12 7.44 3.72
C ASP A 11 1.86 5.98 4.11
N GLY A 12 2.17 5.63 5.36
CA GLY A 12 2.28 4.22 5.75
C GLY A 12 3.45 3.52 5.02
N PRO A 13 3.30 2.26 4.62
CA PRO A 13 4.31 1.56 3.82
C PRO A 13 4.38 2.04 2.37
N ALA A 14 3.34 2.70 1.85
CA ALA A 14 3.38 3.33 0.54
C ALA A 14 4.35 4.50 0.53
N ARG A 15 5.15 4.60 -0.53
CA ARG A 15 6.20 5.62 -0.62
C ARG A 15 6.39 6.15 -2.02
N MET A 16 6.80 7.41 -2.08
CA MET A 16 7.28 8.01 -3.31
C MET A 16 8.77 8.23 -3.22
N GLY A 17 9.45 7.76 -4.25
CA GLY A 17 10.88 7.88 -4.42
C GLY A 17 11.26 8.16 -5.86
N LYS A 18 12.57 8.21 -6.10
CA LYS A 18 13.19 8.37 -7.41
C LYS A 18 14.22 7.27 -7.60
N LEU A 19 14.03 6.47 -8.65
CA LEU A 19 15.04 5.54 -9.14
C LEU A 19 15.79 6.22 -10.29
N LEU A 20 17.12 6.33 -10.15
CA LEU A 20 18.01 7.00 -11.07
C LEU A 20 18.64 5.99 -12.03
N LEU A 21 18.07 5.88 -13.23
CA LEU A 21 18.61 5.09 -14.34
C LEU A 21 18.97 6.03 -15.51
N ASN A 22 18.93 5.54 -16.75
CA ASN A 22 18.98 6.36 -17.97
C ASN A 22 17.93 7.47 -17.95
N ARG A 23 16.73 7.12 -17.48
CA ARG A 23 15.68 8.06 -17.11
C ARG A 23 15.41 7.95 -15.62
N GLN A 24 14.91 9.04 -15.04
CA GLN A 24 14.42 9.02 -13.68
C GLN A 24 13.01 8.40 -13.63
N ILE A 25 12.83 7.36 -12.83
CA ILE A 25 11.52 6.75 -12.57
C ILE A 25 11.03 7.23 -11.20
N SER A 26 9.85 7.85 -11.15
CA SER A 26 9.20 8.17 -9.88
C SER A 26 8.40 6.97 -9.37
N THR A 27 8.48 6.67 -8.07
CA THR A 27 7.69 5.59 -7.46
C THR A 27 6.43 6.13 -6.73
N PRO A 28 5.36 5.33 -6.59
CA PRO A 28 5.14 4.08 -7.32
C PRO A 28 5.17 4.32 -8.85
N GLY A 29 5.73 3.39 -9.60
CA GLY A 29 6.09 3.60 -11.02
C GLY A 29 6.10 2.33 -11.86
N VAL A 30 6.02 2.50 -13.18
CA VAL A 30 6.16 1.41 -14.16
C VAL A 30 7.61 1.33 -14.63
N ILE A 31 8.18 0.12 -14.55
CA ILE A 31 9.45 -0.23 -15.18
C ILE A 31 9.18 -0.94 -16.52
N THR A 32 9.94 -0.60 -17.56
CA THR A 32 9.82 -1.19 -18.89
C THR A 32 11.10 -1.93 -19.28
N PRO A 33 11.10 -2.77 -20.33
CA PRO A 33 12.31 -3.42 -20.84
C PRO A 33 13.44 -2.45 -21.23
N ASP A 34 13.12 -1.17 -21.50
CA ASP A 34 14.14 -0.16 -21.81
C ASP A 34 14.94 0.28 -20.57
N ASP A 35 14.42 0.05 -19.37
CA ASP A 35 15.00 0.52 -18.12
C ASP A 35 16.05 -0.44 -17.55
N TYR A 36 16.05 -1.71 -17.95
CA TYR A 36 16.91 -2.74 -17.36
C TYR A 36 17.63 -3.60 -18.41
N LEU A 37 18.67 -4.28 -17.95
CA LEU A 37 19.34 -5.38 -18.64
C LEU A 37 19.31 -6.58 -17.70
N SER A 38 18.86 -7.73 -18.18
CA SER A 38 18.75 -8.94 -17.37
C SER A 38 19.73 -9.98 -17.86
N ALA A 39 20.56 -10.51 -16.95
CA ALA A 39 21.37 -11.67 -17.22
C ALA A 39 20.57 -12.99 -17.19
N GLY A 40 19.30 -12.96 -16.79
CA GLY A 40 18.42 -14.12 -16.87
C GLY A 40 18.75 -15.26 -15.90
N SER A 41 18.24 -16.45 -16.22
CA SER A 41 18.41 -17.65 -15.40
C SER A 41 19.81 -18.22 -15.56
N VAL A 42 20.41 -18.70 -14.47
CA VAL A 42 21.70 -19.43 -14.56
C VAL A 42 21.62 -20.70 -15.42
N TYR A 43 20.43 -21.27 -15.59
CA TYR A 43 20.21 -22.44 -16.45
C TYR A 43 20.20 -22.12 -17.95
N SER A 44 20.37 -20.84 -18.32
CA SER A 44 20.55 -20.43 -19.72
C SER A 44 22.02 -20.45 -20.17
N TYR A 45 22.96 -20.79 -19.28
CA TYR A 45 24.41 -20.81 -19.52
C TYR A 45 24.98 -22.22 -19.40
N GLU A 46 26.15 -22.46 -20.00
CA GLU A 46 26.84 -23.76 -19.93
C GLU A 46 27.47 -24.00 -18.55
N SER A 47 27.83 -22.93 -17.84
CA SER A 47 28.42 -23.00 -16.50
C SER A 47 28.07 -21.79 -15.63
N LEU A 48 28.27 -21.93 -14.31
CA LEU A 48 28.08 -20.83 -13.37
C LEU A 48 29.09 -19.70 -13.60
N ASP A 49 30.32 -20.04 -13.96
CA ASP A 49 31.39 -19.09 -14.25
C ASP A 49 31.06 -18.21 -15.47
N GLU A 50 30.43 -18.82 -16.50
CA GLU A 50 29.93 -18.08 -17.66
C GLU A 50 28.81 -17.10 -17.28
N ALA A 51 27.83 -17.55 -16.48
CA ALA A 51 26.75 -16.69 -16.00
C ALA A 51 27.29 -15.50 -15.18
N ILE A 52 28.36 -15.70 -14.42
CA ILE A 52 29.07 -14.65 -13.67
C ILE A 52 29.82 -13.71 -14.63
N ALA A 53 30.50 -14.24 -15.65
CA ALA A 53 31.28 -13.46 -16.60
C ALA A 53 30.43 -12.48 -17.42
N ILE A 54 29.20 -12.85 -17.80
CA ILE A 54 28.27 -11.96 -18.54
C ILE A 54 27.94 -10.67 -17.77
N GLN A 55 28.03 -10.70 -16.44
CA GLN A 55 27.76 -9.53 -15.60
C GLN A 55 28.84 -8.45 -15.72
N GLU A 56 30.07 -8.79 -16.13
CA GLU A 56 31.11 -7.79 -16.42
C GLU A 56 30.65 -6.83 -17.53
N GLY A 57 29.85 -7.31 -18.49
CA GLY A 57 29.25 -6.50 -19.53
C GLY A 57 28.12 -5.56 -19.06
N LEU A 58 27.62 -5.75 -17.82
CA LEU A 58 26.59 -4.91 -17.21
C LEU A 58 27.18 -3.72 -16.43
N LYS A 59 28.49 -3.72 -16.15
CA LYS A 59 29.16 -2.65 -15.40
C LYS A 59 29.12 -1.32 -16.15
N GLY A 60 29.04 -0.22 -15.39
CA GLY A 60 29.06 1.15 -15.92
C GLY A 60 27.82 1.54 -16.73
N GLN A 61 26.85 0.65 -16.87
CA GLN A 61 25.58 0.94 -17.53
C GLN A 61 24.70 1.78 -16.59
N LYS A 62 23.95 2.73 -17.17
CA LYS A 62 22.94 3.51 -16.46
C LYS A 62 21.56 2.83 -16.42
N LYS A 63 21.42 1.62 -16.97
CA LYS A 63 20.23 0.77 -16.83
C LYS A 63 20.31 -0.06 -15.54
N LEU A 64 19.17 -0.53 -15.04
CA LEU A 64 19.15 -1.48 -13.93
C LEU A 64 19.73 -2.82 -14.38
N ALA A 65 20.84 -3.24 -13.80
CA ALA A 65 21.43 -4.54 -14.06
C ALA A 65 20.79 -5.60 -13.15
N ILE A 66 19.94 -6.44 -13.72
CA ILE A 66 19.35 -7.59 -13.02
C ILE A 66 20.35 -8.73 -13.11
N LEU A 67 20.90 -9.10 -11.96
CA LEU A 67 21.89 -10.17 -11.86
C LEU A 67 21.29 -11.55 -12.22
N PRO A 68 22.11 -12.53 -12.62
CA PRO A 68 21.67 -13.90 -12.82
C PRO A 68 20.97 -14.42 -11.58
N TYR A 69 19.99 -15.28 -11.80
CA TYR A 69 19.21 -15.85 -10.72
C TYR A 69 18.96 -17.33 -10.92
N VAL A 70 18.71 -18.00 -9.81
CA VAL A 70 18.34 -19.42 -9.80
C VAL A 70 16.82 -19.48 -9.68
N PRO A 71 16.07 -19.83 -10.74
CA PRO A 71 14.62 -19.93 -10.62
C PRO A 71 14.27 -21.05 -9.64
N SER A 72 13.19 -20.81 -8.87
CA SER A 72 12.65 -21.75 -7.89
C SER A 72 11.14 -21.63 -7.86
N ALA A 73 10.45 -22.67 -7.39
CA ALA A 73 9.03 -22.59 -7.07
C ALA A 73 8.80 -21.59 -5.92
N LEU A 74 7.59 -21.04 -5.82
CA LEU A 74 7.28 -19.98 -4.86
C LEU A 74 7.66 -20.34 -3.41
N HIS A 75 7.33 -21.55 -2.97
CA HIS A 75 7.57 -22.05 -1.60
C HIS A 75 8.83 -22.93 -1.50
N SER A 76 9.80 -22.74 -2.38
CA SER A 76 11.03 -23.55 -2.41
C SER A 76 12.26 -22.65 -2.42
N GLU A 77 13.27 -23.04 -1.65
CA GLU A 77 14.59 -22.40 -1.73
C GLU A 77 15.24 -22.71 -3.09
N PRO A 78 16.04 -21.78 -3.66
CA PRO A 78 16.78 -22.04 -4.88
C PRO A 78 17.78 -23.17 -4.67
N ALA A 79 17.96 -24.00 -5.70
CA ALA A 79 18.83 -25.18 -5.63
C ALA A 79 20.33 -24.84 -5.52
N LEU A 80 20.71 -23.60 -5.85
CA LEU A 80 22.08 -23.12 -5.87
C LEU A 80 22.17 -21.77 -5.17
N GLU A 81 23.29 -21.52 -4.48
CA GLU A 81 23.63 -20.20 -3.97
C GLU A 81 24.58 -19.50 -4.94
N LEU A 82 24.24 -18.25 -5.29
CA LEU A 82 25.11 -17.39 -6.08
C LEU A 82 25.98 -16.56 -5.14
N PRO A 83 27.28 -16.35 -5.48
CA PRO A 83 28.15 -15.49 -4.70
C PRO A 83 27.62 -14.05 -4.69
N ALA A 84 27.88 -13.33 -3.60
CA ALA A 84 27.62 -11.90 -3.54
C ALA A 84 28.53 -11.18 -4.53
N MET A 85 28.00 -10.15 -5.19
CA MET A 85 28.73 -9.44 -6.25
C MET A 85 28.57 -7.93 -6.11
N ASP A 86 29.70 -7.21 -6.22
CA ASP A 86 29.69 -5.76 -6.25
C ASP A 86 29.61 -5.27 -7.70
N LEU A 87 28.74 -4.29 -7.95
CA LEU A 87 28.50 -3.75 -9.27
C LEU A 87 28.65 -2.23 -9.22
N ASP A 88 29.45 -1.68 -10.15
CA ASP A 88 29.52 -0.25 -10.37
C ASP A 88 28.37 0.20 -11.29
N GLY A 89 27.18 0.36 -10.69
CA GLY A 89 25.93 0.73 -11.38
C GLY A 89 24.68 0.40 -10.57
N PRO A 90 23.47 0.73 -11.09
CA PRO A 90 22.21 0.38 -10.43
C PRO A 90 22.02 -1.14 -10.39
N LYS A 91 22.02 -1.71 -9.18
CA LYS A 91 21.99 -3.16 -8.96
C LYS A 91 20.56 -3.66 -8.70
N GLY A 92 20.13 -4.62 -9.51
CA GLY A 92 18.87 -5.35 -9.37
C GLY A 92 19.12 -6.79 -8.91
N LEU A 93 18.50 -7.21 -7.81
CA LEU A 93 18.62 -8.57 -7.29
C LEU A 93 17.26 -9.26 -7.22
N LEU A 94 17.15 -10.45 -7.82
CA LEU A 94 15.99 -11.31 -7.62
C LEU A 94 15.98 -11.91 -6.22
N VAL A 95 14.85 -11.77 -5.52
CA VAL A 95 14.62 -12.34 -4.20
C VAL A 95 13.44 -13.30 -4.24
N HIS A 96 13.64 -14.49 -3.71
CA HIS A 96 12.56 -15.45 -3.52
C HIS A 96 11.73 -15.03 -2.29
N PRO A 97 10.42 -14.80 -2.41
CA PRO A 97 9.66 -14.10 -1.38
C PRO A 97 9.62 -14.79 -0.01
N PHE A 98 9.75 -16.11 0.02
CA PHE A 98 9.71 -16.92 1.24
C PHE A 98 11.09 -17.39 1.71
N ARG A 99 12.17 -16.92 1.09
CA ARG A 99 13.53 -17.28 1.48
C ARG A 99 13.85 -16.82 2.89
N GLU A 100 14.49 -17.67 3.68
CA GLU A 100 14.86 -17.31 5.06
C GLU A 100 16.05 -16.34 5.10
N LYS A 101 17.07 -16.60 4.29
CA LYS A 101 18.33 -15.84 4.24
C LYS A 101 18.11 -14.37 3.83
N THR A 102 18.77 -13.45 4.54
CA THR A 102 18.82 -12.03 4.16
C THR A 102 19.57 -11.89 2.84
N PRO A 103 19.00 -11.19 1.84
CA PRO A 103 19.68 -10.96 0.57
C PRO A 103 20.86 -9.99 0.74
N GLU A 104 21.80 -10.04 -0.19
CA GLU A 104 22.84 -9.01 -0.28
C GLU A 104 22.25 -7.65 -0.68
N GLY A 105 23.01 -6.57 -0.48
CA GLY A 105 22.58 -5.22 -0.81
C GLY A 105 22.34 -5.01 -2.31
N ALA A 106 21.21 -4.40 -2.64
CA ALA A 106 20.83 -3.96 -3.99
C ALA A 106 20.01 -2.67 -3.94
N ASP A 107 19.98 -1.92 -5.05
CA ASP A 107 19.14 -0.72 -5.19
C ASP A 107 17.68 -1.10 -5.48
N VAL A 108 17.45 -2.21 -6.19
CA VAL A 108 16.13 -2.74 -6.52
C VAL A 108 16.08 -4.24 -6.24
N TYR A 109 15.14 -4.67 -5.41
CA TYR A 109 14.84 -6.08 -5.21
C TYR A 109 13.66 -6.49 -6.09
N LEU A 110 13.80 -7.58 -6.83
CA LEU A 110 12.78 -8.12 -7.73
C LEU A 110 12.14 -9.36 -7.09
N MET A 111 10.84 -9.35 -6.88
CA MET A 111 10.15 -10.50 -6.31
C MET A 111 10.03 -11.63 -7.32
N GLY A 112 10.78 -12.71 -7.10
CA GLY A 112 10.67 -13.95 -7.88
C GLY A 112 9.28 -14.54 -7.78
N ASN A 113 8.73 -15.00 -8.91
CA ASN A 113 7.37 -15.55 -9.02
C ASN A 113 6.25 -14.65 -8.45
N ALA A 114 6.42 -13.32 -8.44
CA ALA A 114 5.41 -12.41 -7.90
C ALA A 114 4.02 -12.62 -8.53
N GLY A 115 3.95 -12.83 -9.85
CA GLY A 115 2.68 -13.10 -10.57
C GLY A 115 1.93 -14.36 -10.11
N SER A 116 2.55 -15.25 -9.33
CA SER A 116 1.93 -16.43 -8.74
C SER A 116 1.29 -16.18 -7.36
N LEU A 117 1.52 -15.01 -6.74
CA LEU A 117 1.00 -14.63 -5.42
C LEU A 117 -0.51 -14.28 -5.48
N LYS A 118 -1.34 -15.28 -5.74
CA LYS A 118 -2.81 -15.14 -5.79
C LYS A 118 -3.45 -15.22 -4.41
N ASN A 119 -2.86 -15.99 -3.50
CA ASN A 119 -3.40 -16.16 -2.15
C ASN A 119 -3.09 -14.90 -1.29
N PRO A 120 -4.09 -14.29 -0.63
CA PRO A 120 -3.89 -13.09 0.18
C PRO A 120 -2.86 -13.23 1.30
N ARG A 121 -2.79 -14.40 1.95
CA ARG A 121 -1.83 -14.67 3.03
C ARG A 121 -0.42 -14.75 2.50
N ASP A 122 -0.23 -15.46 1.39
CA ASP A 122 1.07 -15.55 0.73
C ASP A 122 1.52 -14.19 0.24
N LEU A 123 0.63 -13.40 -0.38
CA LEU A 123 0.92 -12.04 -0.84
C LEU A 123 1.44 -11.13 0.28
N VAL A 124 0.71 -11.06 1.40
CA VAL A 124 1.07 -10.21 2.53
C VAL A 124 2.39 -10.67 3.15
N LYS A 125 2.54 -11.98 3.43
CA LYS A 125 3.76 -12.55 4.02
C LYS A 125 4.98 -12.36 3.12
N ALA A 126 4.83 -12.58 1.81
CA ALA A 126 5.88 -12.42 0.82
C ALA A 126 6.43 -10.98 0.82
N ILE A 127 5.54 -9.98 0.73
CA ILE A 127 5.95 -8.58 0.65
C ILE A 127 6.58 -8.12 1.96
N ILE A 128 5.94 -8.41 3.10
CA ILE A 128 6.46 -8.05 4.43
C ILE A 128 7.81 -8.74 4.69
N GLY A 129 7.91 -10.03 4.37
CA GLY A 129 9.13 -10.81 4.56
C GLY A 129 10.32 -10.23 3.79
N VAL A 130 10.12 -9.85 2.53
CA VAL A 130 11.14 -9.15 1.75
C VAL A 130 11.43 -7.77 2.34
N ARG A 131 10.40 -6.99 2.71
CA ARG A 131 10.56 -5.63 3.23
C ARG A 131 11.27 -5.53 4.57
N ASP A 132 11.18 -6.56 5.40
CA ASP A 132 11.86 -6.62 6.70
C ASP A 132 13.30 -7.14 6.59
N LYS A 133 13.67 -7.73 5.46
CA LYS A 133 15.04 -8.21 5.16
C LYS A 133 15.83 -7.31 4.23
N THR A 134 15.18 -6.30 3.63
CA THR A 134 15.81 -5.41 2.65
C THR A 134 16.02 -4.02 3.22
N ALA A 135 16.99 -3.29 2.64
CA ALA A 135 17.33 -1.95 3.11
C ALA A 135 16.12 -1.00 2.92
N PRO A 136 15.82 -0.13 3.90
CA PRO A 136 14.66 0.75 3.82
C PRO A 136 14.75 1.76 2.68
N ASP A 137 15.94 2.04 2.16
CA ASP A 137 16.27 2.92 1.04
C ASP A 137 16.44 2.17 -0.30
N SER A 138 16.03 0.90 -0.41
CA SER A 138 16.00 0.14 -1.67
C SER A 138 14.60 0.05 -2.25
N ALA A 139 14.40 -0.09 -3.56
CA ALA A 139 13.10 -0.30 -4.18
C ALA A 139 12.68 -1.79 -4.21
N LEU A 140 11.38 -2.07 -4.31
CA LEU A 140 10.83 -3.42 -4.57
C LEU A 140 9.98 -3.41 -5.82
N TYR A 141 10.29 -4.33 -6.70
CA TYR A 141 9.61 -4.56 -7.95
C TYR A 141 8.84 -5.88 -7.89
N ALA A 142 7.53 -5.83 -8.17
CA ALA A 142 6.67 -6.99 -8.27
C ALA A 142 6.23 -7.22 -9.75
N PRO A 143 6.95 -8.04 -10.52
CA PRO A 143 6.61 -8.31 -11.92
C PRO A 143 5.29 -9.08 -12.06
N ALA A 144 4.53 -8.77 -13.11
CA ALA A 144 3.32 -9.49 -13.52
C ALA A 144 2.23 -9.66 -12.44
N LEU A 145 2.17 -8.76 -11.45
CA LEU A 145 1.24 -8.84 -10.32
C LEU A 145 0.14 -7.77 -10.34
N ALA A 146 0.47 -6.57 -10.84
CA ALA A 146 -0.41 -5.41 -10.76
C ALA A 146 -1.61 -5.48 -11.72
N THR A 147 -2.76 -5.07 -11.22
CA THR A 147 -3.98 -4.78 -11.97
C THR A 147 -4.52 -3.44 -11.49
N PRO A 148 -5.37 -2.74 -12.26
CA PRO A 148 -5.98 -1.49 -11.81
C PRO A 148 -6.78 -1.69 -10.50
N ALA A 149 -7.40 -2.85 -10.32
CA ALA A 149 -8.17 -3.14 -9.11
C ALA A 149 -7.29 -3.31 -7.85
N ASN A 150 -6.07 -3.84 -7.96
CA ASN A 150 -5.24 -4.18 -6.79
C ASN A 150 -4.06 -3.21 -6.55
N LEU A 151 -3.77 -2.31 -7.48
CA LEU A 151 -2.54 -1.49 -7.46
C LEU A 151 -2.40 -0.68 -6.17
N ALA A 152 -3.49 -0.07 -5.70
CA ALA A 152 -3.50 0.68 -4.45
C ALA A 152 -3.02 -0.16 -3.26
N LEU A 153 -3.54 -1.38 -3.14
CA LEU A 153 -3.18 -2.31 -2.07
C LEU A 153 -1.72 -2.76 -2.20
N LEU A 154 -1.24 -3.08 -3.40
CA LEU A 154 0.17 -3.46 -3.61
C LEU A 154 1.13 -2.35 -3.20
N VAL A 155 0.83 -1.10 -3.58
CA VAL A 155 1.62 0.06 -3.18
C VAL A 155 1.56 0.25 -1.66
N TYR A 156 0.40 0.08 -1.03
CA TYR A 156 0.26 0.19 0.42
C TYR A 156 0.88 -0.97 1.21
N LEU A 157 1.02 -2.15 0.62
CA LEU A 157 1.85 -3.24 1.13
C LEU A 157 3.34 -2.90 1.05
N GLY A 158 3.70 -1.95 0.19
CA GLY A 158 5.02 -1.41 0.04
C GLY A 158 5.69 -1.78 -1.27
N ILE A 159 4.99 -2.13 -2.35
CA ILE A 159 5.59 -2.26 -3.69
C ILE A 159 5.88 -0.87 -4.28
N ASP A 160 7.05 -0.69 -4.92
CA ASP A 160 7.42 0.58 -5.56
C ASP A 160 7.33 0.54 -7.08
N LEU A 161 7.64 -0.61 -7.67
CA LEU A 161 7.73 -0.78 -9.11
C LEU A 161 6.82 -1.92 -9.55
N ILE A 162 6.19 -1.72 -10.69
CA ILE A 162 5.29 -2.67 -11.36
C ILE A 162 5.60 -2.69 -12.87
N ASP A 163 5.00 -3.64 -13.59
CA ASP A 163 5.07 -3.74 -15.05
C ASP A 163 3.68 -3.88 -15.69
N GLY A 164 3.64 -3.85 -17.02
CA GLY A 164 2.43 -4.11 -17.81
C GLY A 164 2.18 -5.58 -18.12
N THR A 165 3.05 -6.51 -17.68
CA THR A 165 3.06 -7.91 -18.14
C THR A 165 1.72 -8.59 -17.87
N ARG A 166 1.12 -8.33 -16.70
CA ARG A 166 -0.19 -8.90 -16.36
C ARG A 166 -1.31 -8.37 -17.25
N MET A 167 -1.29 -7.09 -17.58
CA MET A 167 -2.30 -6.44 -18.44
C MET A 167 -2.23 -6.94 -19.88
N ILE A 168 -1.02 -7.18 -20.38
CA ILE A 168 -0.79 -7.77 -21.70
C ILE A 168 -1.31 -9.21 -21.72
N ALA A 169 -0.88 -10.04 -20.78
CA ALA A 169 -1.30 -11.44 -20.71
C ALA A 169 -2.82 -11.57 -20.57
N ASP A 170 -3.43 -10.79 -19.69
CA ASP A 170 -4.89 -10.81 -19.48
C ASP A 170 -5.64 -10.29 -20.72
N GLY A 171 -5.15 -9.25 -21.40
CA GLY A 171 -5.77 -8.74 -22.63
C GLY A 171 -5.75 -9.76 -23.78
N LEU A 172 -4.63 -10.47 -23.96
CA LEU A 172 -4.52 -11.57 -24.92
C LEU A 172 -5.45 -12.75 -24.59
N LEU A 173 -5.74 -12.96 -23.30
CA LEU A 173 -6.72 -13.94 -22.83
C LEU A 173 -8.17 -13.42 -22.85
N GLY A 174 -8.42 -12.26 -23.46
CA GLY A 174 -9.75 -11.69 -23.58
C GLY A 174 -10.31 -11.17 -22.25
N ARG A 175 -9.46 -10.66 -21.34
CA ARG A 175 -9.89 -10.03 -20.09
C ARG A 175 -9.78 -8.51 -20.19
N TYR A 176 -10.84 -7.85 -19.77
CA TYR A 176 -11.00 -6.41 -19.71
C TYR A 176 -10.95 -5.96 -18.26
N HIS A 177 -9.93 -5.15 -17.92
CA HIS A 177 -9.73 -4.64 -16.57
C HIS A 177 -10.31 -3.23 -16.43
N THR A 178 -10.88 -2.93 -15.26
CA THR A 178 -11.06 -1.56 -14.76
C THR A 178 -10.58 -1.50 -13.32
N ARG A 179 -10.63 -0.31 -12.70
CA ARG A 179 -10.38 -0.18 -11.26
C ARG A 179 -11.40 -0.96 -10.42
N ASP A 180 -12.60 -1.17 -10.94
CA ASP A 180 -13.75 -1.72 -10.21
C ASP A 180 -13.95 -3.22 -10.46
N GLY A 181 -13.13 -3.85 -11.30
CA GLY A 181 -13.24 -5.28 -11.56
C GLY A 181 -12.59 -5.76 -12.86
N VAL A 182 -12.88 -7.01 -13.19
CA VAL A 182 -12.40 -7.68 -14.41
C VAL A 182 -13.57 -8.40 -15.06
N TRP A 183 -13.69 -8.28 -16.38
CA TRP A 183 -14.71 -8.92 -17.19
C TRP A 183 -14.05 -9.66 -18.34
N SER A 184 -14.65 -10.77 -18.77
CA SER A 184 -14.26 -11.46 -19.99
C SER A 184 -14.87 -10.80 -21.22
N ALA A 185 -14.22 -10.99 -22.37
CA ALA A 185 -14.71 -10.51 -23.66
C ALA A 185 -16.07 -11.11 -24.04
N LYS A 186 -16.42 -12.29 -23.49
CA LYS A 186 -17.74 -12.91 -23.64
C LYS A 186 -18.81 -12.14 -22.85
N GLU A 187 -18.55 -11.86 -21.57
CA GLU A 187 -19.48 -11.05 -20.74
C GLU A 187 -19.67 -9.64 -21.29
N LEU A 188 -18.64 -9.08 -21.95
CA LEU A 188 -18.77 -7.78 -22.62
C LEU A 188 -19.57 -7.86 -23.91
N ALA A 189 -19.46 -8.94 -24.68
CA ALA A 189 -20.22 -9.13 -25.92
C ALA A 189 -21.73 -9.10 -25.69
N GLU A 190 -22.17 -9.52 -24.51
CA GLU A 190 -23.58 -9.53 -24.07
C GLU A 190 -24.06 -8.17 -23.52
N ARG A 191 -23.20 -7.14 -23.49
CA ARG A 191 -23.54 -5.82 -22.92
C ARG A 191 -23.61 -4.74 -23.98
N ASP A 192 -24.61 -3.88 -23.83
CA ASP A 192 -24.78 -2.69 -24.67
C ASP A 192 -23.63 -1.69 -24.48
N GLU A 193 -23.17 -1.50 -23.23
CA GLU A 193 -22.18 -0.49 -22.88
C GLU A 193 -20.87 -1.08 -22.35
N LEU A 194 -19.76 -0.40 -22.68
CA LEU A 194 -18.45 -0.61 -22.05
C LEU A 194 -18.23 0.44 -20.96
N PHE A 195 -17.64 0.04 -19.83
CA PHE A 195 -17.42 0.90 -18.65
C PHE A 195 -16.29 1.93 -18.82
N CYS A 196 -15.96 2.33 -20.03
CA CYS A 196 -14.81 3.19 -20.33
C CYS A 196 -15.01 4.00 -21.62
N LEU A 197 -14.46 5.21 -21.60
CA LEU A 197 -14.50 6.16 -22.70
C LEU A 197 -13.15 6.35 -23.40
N CYS A 198 -12.15 5.50 -23.14
CA CYS A 198 -10.85 5.61 -23.78
C CYS A 198 -10.91 5.37 -25.31
N PRO A 199 -9.91 5.82 -26.08
CA PRO A 199 -9.89 5.64 -27.54
C PRO A 199 -10.01 4.18 -27.98
N HIS A 200 -9.50 3.23 -27.17
CA HIS A 200 -9.57 1.80 -27.46
C HIS A 200 -11.01 1.27 -27.31
N CYS A 201 -11.73 1.67 -26.26
CA CYS A 201 -13.15 1.34 -26.09
C CYS A 201 -14.04 2.03 -27.12
N GLN A 202 -13.71 3.24 -27.55
CA GLN A 202 -14.40 3.91 -28.65
C GLN A 202 -14.27 3.10 -29.95
N LYS A 203 -13.06 2.69 -30.32
CA LYS A 203 -12.81 1.83 -31.49
C LYS A 203 -13.52 0.47 -31.40
N MET A 204 -13.53 -0.17 -30.23
CA MET A 204 -14.27 -1.42 -30.01
C MET A 204 -15.78 -1.24 -30.25
N ARG A 205 -16.35 -0.10 -29.85
CA ARG A 205 -17.76 0.23 -30.13
C ARG A 205 -18.02 0.47 -31.61
N GLU A 206 -17.20 1.29 -32.27
CA GLU A 206 -17.34 1.63 -33.69
C GLU A 206 -17.28 0.42 -34.61
N LYS A 207 -16.38 -0.53 -34.31
CA LYS A 207 -16.22 -1.77 -35.06
C LYS A 207 -17.22 -2.87 -34.66
N GLU A 208 -18.09 -2.61 -33.67
CA GLU A 208 -18.94 -3.62 -33.02
C GLU A 208 -18.17 -4.88 -32.55
N THR A 209 -16.87 -4.74 -32.27
CA THR A 209 -15.99 -5.83 -31.83
C THR A 209 -15.50 -5.59 -30.41
N ARG A 210 -16.04 -6.37 -29.47
CA ARG A 210 -15.67 -6.31 -28.05
C ARG A 210 -14.58 -7.33 -27.67
N GLN A 211 -13.97 -7.98 -28.67
CA GLN A 211 -13.07 -9.12 -28.49
C GLN A 211 -11.71 -8.93 -29.16
N GLU A 212 -11.44 -7.77 -29.76
CA GLU A 212 -10.15 -7.48 -30.40
C GLU A 212 -9.04 -7.37 -29.33
N THR A 213 -8.16 -8.37 -29.29
CA THR A 213 -7.15 -8.55 -28.23
C THR A 213 -6.22 -7.36 -28.11
N ASP A 214 -5.81 -6.75 -29.23
CA ASP A 214 -4.89 -5.61 -29.23
C ASP A 214 -5.53 -4.37 -28.58
N LEU A 215 -6.83 -4.17 -28.81
CA LEU A 215 -7.59 -3.09 -28.17
C LEU A 215 -7.80 -3.35 -26.67
N LEU A 216 -8.00 -4.61 -26.27
CA LEU A 216 -8.09 -5.00 -24.86
C LEU A 216 -6.77 -4.79 -24.13
N VAL A 217 -5.64 -5.21 -24.72
CA VAL A 217 -4.30 -4.98 -24.16
C VAL A 217 -4.04 -3.49 -23.98
N ALA A 218 -4.29 -2.69 -25.02
CA ALA A 218 -4.07 -1.25 -24.96
C ALA A 218 -4.98 -0.54 -23.92
N HIS A 219 -6.25 -0.94 -23.84
CA HIS A 219 -7.15 -0.48 -22.79
C HIS A 219 -6.65 -0.85 -21.39
N ASN A 220 -6.27 -2.10 -21.16
CA ASN A 220 -5.82 -2.58 -19.85
C ASN A 220 -4.57 -1.84 -19.37
N LEU A 221 -3.59 -1.63 -20.26
CA LEU A 221 -2.40 -0.84 -19.96
C LEU A 221 -2.76 0.60 -19.60
N GLN A 222 -3.64 1.24 -20.38
CA GLN A 222 -4.10 2.59 -20.08
C GLN A 222 -4.84 2.67 -18.72
N LYS A 223 -5.66 1.68 -18.36
CA LYS A 223 -6.34 1.65 -17.05
C LYS A 223 -5.34 1.49 -15.90
N LEU A 224 -4.25 0.74 -16.10
CA LEU A 224 -3.20 0.60 -15.09
C LEU A 224 -2.46 1.92 -14.89
N ASP A 225 -2.16 2.65 -15.96
CA ASP A 225 -1.52 3.97 -15.90
C ASP A 225 -2.43 5.01 -15.21
N GLU A 226 -3.72 5.04 -15.53
CA GLU A 226 -4.70 5.92 -14.88
C GLU A 226 -4.80 5.64 -13.38
N GLU A 227 -4.84 4.37 -12.99
CA GLU A 227 -4.86 3.99 -11.58
C GLU A 227 -3.56 4.38 -10.87
N LEU A 228 -2.42 4.21 -11.53
CA LEU A 228 -1.13 4.62 -10.97
C LEU A 228 -1.10 6.12 -10.65
N LEU A 229 -1.69 6.96 -11.51
CA LEU A 229 -1.81 8.40 -11.25
C LEU A 229 -2.68 8.67 -10.01
N ALA A 230 -3.81 7.98 -9.87
CA ALA A 230 -4.70 8.10 -8.70
C ALA A 230 -4.00 7.67 -7.40
N VAL A 231 -3.27 6.54 -7.43
CA VAL A 231 -2.51 6.03 -6.29
C VAL A 231 -1.37 6.98 -5.91
N ARG A 232 -0.64 7.54 -6.87
CA ARG A 232 0.39 8.55 -6.62
C ARG A 232 -0.18 9.81 -5.97
N GLU A 233 -1.38 10.22 -6.39
CA GLU A 233 -2.06 11.35 -5.76
C GLU A 233 -2.46 11.03 -4.33
N ALA A 234 -3.06 9.86 -4.08
CA ALA A 234 -3.44 9.45 -2.74
C ALA A 234 -2.24 9.39 -1.76
N VAL A 235 -1.07 8.94 -2.22
CA VAL A 235 0.17 9.00 -1.41
C VAL A 235 0.64 10.45 -1.20
N ARG A 236 0.53 11.31 -2.23
CA ARG A 236 0.92 12.73 -2.15
C ARG A 236 0.05 13.50 -1.15
N THR A 237 -1.24 13.22 -1.11
CA THR A 237 -2.24 13.86 -0.25
C THR A 237 -2.37 13.19 1.12
N GLN A 238 -1.61 12.12 1.39
CA GLN A 238 -1.66 11.37 2.65
C GLN A 238 -3.02 10.69 2.93
N THR A 239 -3.65 10.18 1.86
CA THR A 239 -4.95 9.52 1.89
C THR A 239 -4.91 8.12 1.26
N ILE A 240 -3.74 7.48 1.18
CA ILE A 240 -3.62 6.17 0.49
C ILE A 240 -4.41 5.09 1.22
N ARG A 241 -4.45 5.11 2.55
CA ARG A 241 -5.12 4.08 3.33
C ARG A 241 -6.64 4.17 3.13
N GLU A 242 -7.21 5.37 3.11
CA GLU A 242 -8.61 5.61 2.77
C GLU A 242 -8.93 5.13 1.35
N TYR A 243 -8.02 5.38 0.40
CA TYR A 243 -8.19 4.91 -0.98
C TYR A 243 -8.14 3.37 -1.08
N VAL A 244 -7.27 2.72 -0.32
CA VAL A 244 -7.22 1.25 -0.20
C VAL A 244 -8.48 0.69 0.45
N GLU A 245 -9.00 1.34 1.50
CA GLU A 245 -10.23 0.93 2.17
C GLU A 245 -11.45 0.98 1.23
N ARG A 246 -11.47 1.94 0.29
CA ARG A 246 -12.40 1.95 -0.82
C ARG A 246 -12.17 0.79 -1.78
N GLN A 247 -10.93 0.60 -2.26
CA GLN A 247 -10.64 -0.38 -3.31
C GLN A 247 -10.71 -1.83 -2.88
N MET A 248 -10.46 -2.14 -1.61
CA MET A 248 -10.50 -3.53 -1.14
C MET A 248 -11.85 -4.21 -1.28
N ARG A 249 -12.93 -3.44 -1.50
CA ARG A 249 -14.30 -3.94 -1.69
C ARG A 249 -14.54 -4.54 -3.07
N VAL A 250 -13.61 -4.38 -4.00
CA VAL A 250 -13.71 -4.94 -5.36
C VAL A 250 -13.66 -6.47 -5.36
N THR A 251 -12.83 -7.09 -4.51
CA THR A 251 -12.78 -8.55 -4.39
C THR A 251 -12.59 -9.04 -2.94
N PRO A 252 -13.09 -10.25 -2.59
CA PRO A 252 -12.83 -10.85 -1.28
C PRO A 252 -11.34 -10.95 -0.94
N ASP A 253 -10.50 -11.27 -1.94
CA ASP A 253 -9.06 -11.44 -1.75
C ASP A 253 -8.37 -10.14 -1.31
N GLN A 254 -8.78 -8.99 -1.84
CA GLN A 254 -8.22 -7.71 -1.42
C GLN A 254 -8.66 -7.33 0.00
N THR A 255 -9.92 -7.59 0.35
CA THR A 255 -10.40 -7.40 1.74
C THR A 255 -9.64 -8.32 2.70
N ALA A 256 -9.42 -9.58 2.34
CA ALA A 256 -8.65 -10.52 3.15
C ALA A 256 -7.20 -10.07 3.32
N ALA A 257 -6.55 -9.60 2.25
CA ALA A 257 -5.17 -9.10 2.29
C ALA A 257 -5.03 -7.86 3.19
N LEU A 258 -5.98 -6.92 3.15
CA LEU A 258 -5.94 -5.74 4.04
C LEU A 258 -6.07 -6.15 5.51
N ARG A 259 -7.01 -7.06 5.83
CA ARG A 259 -7.19 -7.57 7.20
C ARG A 259 -5.98 -8.32 7.72
N LEU A 260 -5.33 -9.11 6.85
CA LEU A 260 -4.08 -9.79 7.17
C LEU A 260 -2.94 -8.79 7.39
N LEU A 261 -2.86 -7.73 6.59
CA LEU A 261 -1.90 -6.64 6.80
C LEU A 261 -2.14 -5.89 8.12
N ASP A 262 -3.39 -5.65 8.49
CA ASP A 262 -3.74 -4.97 9.76
C ASP A 262 -3.33 -5.80 10.98
N ALA A 263 -3.31 -7.13 10.87
CA ALA A 263 -2.77 -8.01 11.90
C ALA A 263 -1.24 -7.90 12.05
N GLU A 264 -0.53 -7.38 11.05
CA GLU A 264 0.92 -7.17 11.06
C GLU A 264 1.27 -5.79 11.64
N HIS A 265 0.75 -5.50 12.84
CA HIS A 265 0.80 -4.16 13.46
C HIS A 265 2.23 -3.60 13.51
N ARG A 266 3.23 -4.40 13.90
CA ARG A 266 4.63 -3.97 14.00
C ARG A 266 5.18 -3.51 12.63
N TYR A 267 4.73 -4.09 11.52
CA TYR A 267 5.15 -3.70 10.18
C TYR A 267 4.60 -2.32 9.80
N LEU A 268 3.32 -2.10 10.07
CA LEU A 268 2.62 -0.84 9.81
C LEU A 268 3.10 0.27 10.74
N GLU A 269 3.24 0.00 12.04
CA GLU A 269 3.64 0.99 13.05
C GLU A 269 4.93 1.71 12.65
N ARG A 270 5.97 0.93 12.32
CA ARG A 270 7.30 1.47 11.95
C ARG A 270 7.27 2.40 10.73
N ARG A 271 6.21 2.31 9.92
CA ARG A 271 6.11 2.98 8.61
C ARG A 271 5.05 4.08 8.59
N THR A 272 4.05 4.02 9.47
CA THR A 272 2.99 5.03 9.59
C THR A 272 3.49 6.30 10.27
N PRO A 273 3.38 7.48 9.63
CA PRO A 273 3.75 8.76 10.23
C PRO A 273 3.08 9.02 11.58
N VAL A 274 3.74 9.78 12.47
CA VAL A 274 3.18 10.15 13.78
C VAL A 274 2.08 11.22 13.62
N SER A 275 2.17 12.05 12.58
CA SER A 275 1.17 13.07 12.24
C SER A 275 1.00 13.18 10.73
N ARG A 276 -0.17 13.68 10.31
CA ARG A 276 -0.52 13.95 8.91
C ARG A 276 -1.12 15.33 8.77
N ARG A 277 -1.11 15.84 7.54
CA ARG A 277 -1.82 17.07 7.13
C ARG A 277 -3.23 16.78 6.65
N SER A 278 -3.48 15.58 6.15
CA SER A 278 -4.81 15.12 5.76
C SER A 278 -5.68 14.84 6.96
N ALA A 279 -7.00 15.00 6.77
CA ALA A 279 -7.97 14.42 7.67
C ALA A 279 -7.96 12.90 7.50
N PHE A 280 -7.89 12.19 8.62
CA PHE A 280 -8.04 10.74 8.67
C PHE A 280 -9.54 10.40 8.63
N TYR A 281 -9.98 9.63 7.65
CA TYR A 281 -11.37 9.18 7.56
C TYR A 281 -11.52 7.75 8.07
N ALA A 282 -12.39 7.56 9.05
CA ALA A 282 -12.74 6.25 9.60
C ALA A 282 -14.09 5.79 9.04
N ASN A 283 -14.12 5.40 7.77
CA ASN A 283 -15.37 5.08 7.07
C ASN A 283 -15.79 3.61 7.18
N CYS A 284 -14.91 2.73 7.67
CA CYS A 284 -15.19 1.31 7.78
C CYS A 284 -14.64 0.68 9.07
N ALA A 285 -15.08 -0.54 9.35
CA ALA A 285 -14.61 -1.34 10.48
C ALA A 285 -13.09 -1.52 10.50
N GLU A 286 -12.46 -1.72 9.34
CA GLU A 286 -11.00 -1.85 9.22
C GLU A 286 -10.26 -0.57 9.66
N SER A 287 -10.93 0.59 9.70
CA SER A 287 -10.35 1.82 10.21
C SER A 287 -10.07 1.77 11.72
N LEU A 288 -10.78 0.93 12.49
CA LEU A 288 -10.55 0.74 13.94
C LEU A 288 -9.20 0.10 14.25
N GLN A 289 -8.68 -0.73 13.32
CA GLN A 289 -7.39 -1.42 13.46
C GLN A 289 -6.21 -0.59 12.95
N ARG A 290 -6.45 0.63 12.44
CA ARG A 290 -5.38 1.48 11.94
C ARG A 290 -4.41 1.86 13.06
N VAL A 291 -3.13 1.94 12.69
CA VAL A 291 -2.05 2.29 13.62
C VAL A 291 -2.33 3.63 14.28
N GLU A 292 -2.86 4.61 13.56
CA GLU A 292 -3.15 5.94 14.11
C GLU A 292 -4.15 5.87 15.29
N VAL A 293 -5.12 4.96 15.20
CA VAL A 293 -6.14 4.73 16.23
C VAL A 293 -5.56 3.97 17.42
N THR A 294 -4.98 2.81 17.15
CA THR A 294 -4.40 1.91 18.16
C THR A 294 -3.25 2.57 18.91
N ARG A 295 -2.31 3.21 18.20
CA ARG A 295 -1.20 3.98 18.79
C ARG A 295 -1.69 5.13 19.67
N PHE A 296 -2.75 5.84 19.28
CA PHE A 296 -3.29 6.92 20.10
C PHE A 296 -3.88 6.36 21.39
N ALA A 297 -4.72 5.33 21.31
CA ALA A 297 -5.31 4.67 22.46
C ALA A 297 -4.24 4.10 23.41
N GLU A 298 -3.25 3.36 22.89
CA GLU A 298 -2.12 2.82 23.65
C GLU A 298 -1.34 3.94 24.37
N ARG A 299 -1.05 5.05 23.69
CA ARG A 299 -0.34 6.18 24.32
C ARG A 299 -1.16 6.86 25.41
N VAL A 300 -2.48 6.94 25.25
CA VAL A 300 -3.36 7.43 26.33
C VAL A 300 -3.31 6.45 27.51
N LEU A 301 -3.43 5.15 27.28
CA LEU A 301 -3.44 4.15 28.36
C LEU A 301 -2.10 4.04 29.10
N GLU A 302 -0.98 4.09 28.37
CA GLU A 302 0.34 3.81 28.93
C GLU A 302 1.10 5.07 29.39
N ARG A 303 0.82 6.23 28.81
CA ARG A 303 1.66 7.44 28.98
C ARG A 303 0.92 8.64 29.52
N TYR A 304 -0.40 8.71 29.37
CA TYR A 304 -1.16 9.84 29.90
C TYR A 304 -1.33 9.68 31.41
N GLN A 305 -1.00 10.74 32.14
CA GLN A 305 -1.26 10.83 33.56
C GLN A 305 -2.46 11.75 33.77
N ALA A 306 -3.55 11.21 34.29
CA ALA A 306 -4.75 11.98 34.56
C ALA A 306 -4.47 13.09 35.59
N PRO A 307 -5.09 14.27 35.44
CA PRO A 307 -5.03 15.32 36.45
C PRO A 307 -5.67 14.83 37.76
N GLN A 308 -5.21 15.37 38.89
CA GLN A 308 -5.83 15.10 40.18
C GLN A 308 -7.23 15.72 40.22
N SER A 309 -8.26 14.88 40.22
CA SER A 309 -9.66 15.27 40.21
C SER A 309 -10.50 14.17 40.85
N ASP A 310 -11.46 14.55 41.70
CA ASP A 310 -12.39 13.60 42.34
C ASP A 310 -13.52 13.17 41.41
N VAL A 311 -13.74 13.91 40.32
CA VAL A 311 -14.84 13.67 39.38
C VAL A 311 -14.31 13.56 37.96
N LEU A 312 -14.67 12.45 37.30
CA LEU A 312 -14.49 12.24 35.87
C LEU A 312 -15.79 12.60 35.14
N LEU A 313 -15.71 13.50 34.16
CA LEU A 313 -16.79 13.87 33.28
C LEU A 313 -16.57 13.26 31.89
N LEU A 314 -17.45 12.34 31.50
CA LEU A 314 -17.48 11.77 30.16
C LEU A 314 -18.35 12.62 29.25
N LEU A 315 -17.77 13.07 28.14
CA LEU A 315 -18.44 13.90 27.13
C LEU A 315 -18.55 13.16 25.79
N PRO A 316 -19.64 13.35 25.03
CA PRO A 316 -19.70 12.86 23.66
C PRO A 316 -18.75 13.65 22.76
N CYS A 317 -18.33 13.07 21.64
CA CYS A 317 -17.61 13.82 20.62
C CYS A 317 -18.47 14.86 19.89
N SER A 318 -17.81 15.76 19.16
CA SER A 318 -18.46 16.71 18.25
C SER A 318 -17.85 16.67 16.85
N ALA A 319 -18.65 17.05 15.84
CA ALA A 319 -18.18 17.14 14.46
C ALA A 319 -16.99 18.11 14.33
N ARG A 320 -17.13 19.32 14.90
CA ARG A 320 -16.04 20.30 14.95
C ARG A 320 -14.98 19.90 15.97
N LYS A 321 -13.72 19.94 15.55
CA LYS A 321 -12.52 19.69 16.35
C LYS A 321 -11.60 20.93 16.31
N PRO A 322 -10.85 21.26 17.38
CA PRO A 322 -10.89 20.63 18.70
C PRO A 322 -12.26 20.78 19.35
N TYR A 323 -12.69 19.79 20.14
CA TYR A 323 -14.07 19.65 20.59
C TYR A 323 -14.52 20.83 21.45
N SER A 324 -13.64 21.41 22.27
CA SER A 324 -13.88 22.60 23.10
C SER A 324 -14.41 23.81 22.33
N THR A 325 -14.10 23.91 21.03
CA THR A 325 -14.58 25.00 20.17
C THR A 325 -15.97 24.75 19.57
N SER A 326 -16.50 23.54 19.72
CA SER A 326 -17.83 23.18 19.21
C SER A 326 -18.94 23.89 19.99
N ARG A 327 -20.14 23.96 19.40
CA ARG A 327 -21.31 24.54 20.08
C ARG A 327 -21.67 23.74 21.33
N SER A 328 -21.73 22.41 21.22
CA SER A 328 -22.14 21.54 22.32
C SER A 328 -21.19 21.63 23.51
N HIS A 329 -19.87 21.60 23.28
CA HIS A 329 -18.89 21.70 24.37
C HIS A 329 -18.88 23.07 25.03
N ARG A 330 -19.12 24.16 24.29
CA ARG A 330 -19.30 25.48 24.88
C ARG A 330 -20.51 25.52 25.81
N LEU A 331 -21.63 24.93 25.41
CA LEU A 331 -22.82 24.81 26.26
C LEU A 331 -22.57 23.97 27.52
N PHE A 332 -21.83 22.85 27.39
CA PHE A 332 -21.42 22.06 28.56
C PHE A 332 -20.55 22.89 29.52
N ALA A 333 -19.53 23.57 28.99
CA ALA A 333 -18.64 24.41 29.79
C ALA A 333 -19.39 25.57 30.48
N GLU A 334 -20.33 26.21 29.79
CA GLU A 334 -21.20 27.27 30.35
C GLU A 334 -22.08 26.72 31.47
N ALA A 335 -22.71 25.57 31.28
CA ALA A 335 -23.58 24.95 32.29
C ALA A 335 -22.82 24.50 33.55
N ILE A 336 -21.59 23.99 33.38
CA ILE A 336 -20.72 23.57 34.49
C ILE A 336 -20.12 24.80 35.20
N GLY A 337 -19.83 25.86 34.45
CA GLY A 337 -19.27 27.11 34.97
C GLY A 337 -17.94 26.90 35.70
N SER A 338 -17.79 27.55 36.85
CA SER A 338 -16.52 27.55 37.58
C SER A 338 -16.13 26.19 38.18
N ALA A 339 -17.08 25.25 38.31
CA ALA A 339 -16.85 23.90 38.83
C ALA A 339 -15.94 23.07 37.91
N ARG A 340 -15.80 23.47 36.65
CA ARG A 340 -15.00 22.78 35.63
C ARG A 340 -13.54 22.54 36.05
N ARG A 341 -12.98 23.42 36.88
CA ARG A 341 -11.61 23.29 37.41
C ARG A 341 -11.38 22.06 38.31
N TYR A 342 -12.45 21.42 38.76
CA TYR A 342 -12.44 20.22 39.61
C TYR A 342 -12.88 18.97 38.84
N LEU A 343 -12.97 19.04 37.52
CA LEU A 343 -13.40 17.93 36.68
C LEU A 343 -12.24 17.49 35.78
N HIS A 344 -12.08 16.18 35.64
CA HIS A 344 -11.29 15.61 34.57
C HIS A 344 -12.24 15.31 33.40
N GLU A 345 -11.99 15.92 32.23
CA GLU A 345 -12.84 15.76 31.05
C GLU A 345 -12.24 14.73 30.09
N LEU A 346 -12.98 13.65 29.81
CA LEU A 346 -12.67 12.69 28.75
C LEU A 346 -13.76 12.70 27.69
N ILE A 347 -13.36 12.72 26.43
CA ILE A 347 -14.27 12.66 25.28
C ILE A 347 -14.32 11.22 24.78
N LEU A 348 -15.52 10.64 24.75
CA LEU A 348 -15.79 9.33 24.18
C LEU A 348 -16.09 9.45 22.68
N THR A 349 -15.37 8.68 21.87
CA THR A 349 -15.55 8.73 20.42
C THR A 349 -15.15 7.45 19.70
N SER A 350 -15.77 7.20 18.56
CA SER A 350 -15.25 6.27 17.55
C SER A 350 -14.49 7.11 16.49
N PRO A 351 -13.28 6.71 16.07
CA PRO A 351 -12.61 5.45 16.42
C PRO A 351 -11.65 5.54 17.62
N LEU A 352 -11.36 6.72 18.19
CA LEU A 352 -10.22 6.88 19.13
C LEU A 352 -10.47 6.38 20.56
N ALA A 353 -11.67 5.89 20.84
CA ALA A 353 -12.16 5.48 22.15
C ALA A 353 -12.19 6.60 23.20
N LEU A 354 -11.03 6.98 23.74
CA LEU A 354 -10.87 7.96 24.81
C LEU A 354 -9.93 9.07 24.37
N VAL A 355 -10.42 10.30 24.37
CA VAL A 355 -9.60 11.49 24.12
C VAL A 355 -9.64 12.38 25.37
N PRO A 356 -8.54 12.45 26.16
CA PRO A 356 -8.41 13.46 27.20
C PRO A 356 -8.51 14.87 26.65
N ARG A 357 -9.16 15.77 27.39
CA ARG A 357 -9.33 17.18 26.97
C ARG A 357 -8.00 17.82 26.58
N GLU A 358 -6.94 17.52 27.33
CA GLU A 358 -5.59 18.09 27.12
C GLU A 358 -4.96 17.62 25.80
N LEU A 359 -5.47 16.54 25.21
CA LEU A 359 -4.96 15.94 23.98
C LEU A 359 -5.88 16.17 22.76
N GLU A 360 -6.94 16.97 22.88
CA GLU A 360 -7.92 17.16 21.80
C GLU A 360 -7.36 17.87 20.56
N GLU A 361 -6.24 18.59 20.71
CA GLU A 361 -5.52 19.26 19.62
C GLU A 361 -4.44 18.36 18.98
N ALA A 362 -4.16 17.20 19.57
CA ALA A 362 -3.18 16.26 19.04
C ALA A 362 -3.74 15.45 17.86
N TYR A 363 -2.88 15.06 16.92
CA TYR A 363 -3.24 14.07 15.90
C TYR A 363 -3.33 12.67 16.53
N PRO A 364 -4.33 11.84 16.16
CA PRO A 364 -5.42 12.09 15.21
C PRO A 364 -6.66 12.78 15.80
N ALA A 365 -6.75 13.01 17.12
CA ALA A 365 -7.93 13.58 17.79
C ALA A 365 -8.45 14.89 17.20
N ALA A 366 -7.55 15.78 16.76
CA ALA A 366 -7.91 17.04 16.13
C ALA A 366 -8.32 16.92 14.65
N SER A 367 -8.03 15.79 14.01
CA SER A 367 -8.00 15.67 12.55
C SER A 367 -8.52 14.33 12.03
N TYR A 368 -9.52 13.76 12.70
CA TYR A 368 -10.31 12.65 12.16
C TYR A 368 -11.72 13.07 11.77
N ASP A 369 -12.35 12.27 10.93
CA ASP A 369 -13.78 12.33 10.67
C ASP A 369 -14.35 10.92 10.47
N VAL A 370 -15.63 10.76 10.81
CA VAL A 370 -16.31 9.45 10.93
C VAL A 370 -17.78 9.62 10.55
N PRO A 371 -18.42 8.66 9.86
CA PRO A 371 -19.85 8.71 9.63
C PRO A 371 -20.62 8.63 10.96
N VAL A 372 -21.49 9.61 11.21
CA VAL A 372 -22.30 9.67 12.44
C VAL A 372 -23.74 9.25 12.14
N THR A 373 -24.13 8.08 12.64
CA THR A 373 -25.50 7.54 12.51
C THR A 373 -26.30 7.60 13.82
N GLY A 374 -25.66 8.02 14.92
CA GLY A 374 -26.23 7.95 16.27
C GLY A 374 -26.21 6.53 16.87
N ARG A 375 -25.64 5.55 16.18
CA ARG A 375 -25.51 4.16 16.64
C ARG A 375 -24.09 3.66 16.41
N TRP A 376 -23.47 3.15 17.48
CA TRP A 376 -22.25 2.35 17.36
C TRP A 376 -22.57 0.89 17.09
N ASP A 377 -21.83 0.30 16.15
CA ASP A 377 -21.91 -1.12 15.88
C ASP A 377 -21.25 -1.97 16.99
N ARG A 378 -21.25 -3.31 16.82
CA ARG A 378 -20.69 -4.21 17.83
C ARG A 378 -19.18 -4.12 17.94
N GLU A 379 -18.49 -3.89 16.84
CA GLU A 379 -17.02 -3.82 16.80
C GLU A 379 -16.55 -2.51 17.41
N GLU A 380 -17.20 -1.38 17.08
CA GLU A 380 -16.96 -0.09 17.73
C GLU A 380 -17.17 -0.18 19.25
N ARG A 381 -18.29 -0.78 19.68
CA ARG A 381 -18.56 -0.95 21.12
C ARG A 381 -17.53 -1.82 21.81
N ALA A 382 -17.12 -2.92 21.19
CA ALA A 382 -16.10 -3.81 21.74
C ALA A 382 -14.74 -3.11 21.85
N TRP A 383 -14.36 -2.36 20.80
CA TRP A 383 -13.14 -1.55 20.78
C TRP A 383 -13.14 -0.49 21.89
N LEU A 384 -14.22 0.28 22.00
CA LEU A 384 -14.36 1.31 23.04
C LEU A 384 -14.31 0.71 24.45
N ALA A 385 -15.03 -0.39 24.68
CA ALA A 385 -15.04 -1.07 25.97
C ALA A 385 -13.69 -1.68 26.34
N GLY A 386 -12.86 -2.05 25.37
CA GLY A 386 -11.51 -2.55 25.62
C GLY A 386 -10.50 -1.45 26.02
N CYS A 387 -10.84 -0.18 25.81
CA CYS A 387 -10.01 0.97 26.18
C CYS A 387 -10.46 1.64 27.49
N LEU A 388 -11.64 1.29 28.01
CA LEU A 388 -12.17 1.75 29.30
C LEU A 388 -11.65 0.88 30.43
#